data_AF-A0A7X0JBQ7-F1
#
_entry.id   AF-A0A7X0JBQ7-F1
#
_cell.length_a   1.000
_cell.length_b   1.000
_cell.length_c   1.000
_cell.angle_alpha   90.00
_cell.angle_beta   90.00
_cell.angle_gamma   90.00
#
_symmetry.space_group_name_H-M   'P 1'
#
loop_
_entity.id
_entity.type
_entity.pdbx_description
1 polymer ?
#
loop_
_entity_poly.entity_id
_entity_poly.type
_entity_poly.pdbx_seq_one_letter_code
_entity_poly.pdbx_strand_id
1 'polypeptide(L)'
;MGRPPRKPATIISSLGIGSVAIGFASKDLLQNLPAGILPLINRPYRWRDQIVVKDSEGTVEHIQSRATLMKTCDDRRVFVPNSDVHTSPVVVNTAVPVRRDQSDIGIGHGDKPDRATTVFSPETEVRE
;
A
#
# COMPACT_ATOMS: atom_id res chain seq x y z
N MET A 1 -15.14 59.73 25.53
CA MET A 1 -15.63 58.90 24.40
C MET A 1 -15.52 57.42 24.81
N GLY A 2 -16.57 56.84 25.38
CA GLY A 2 -16.56 55.46 25.89
C GLY A 2 -16.86 54.45 24.77
N ARG A 3 -16.00 53.46 24.57
CA ARG A 3 -16.22 52.38 23.59
C ARG A 3 -17.51 51.62 23.93
N PRO A 4 -18.40 51.35 22.96
CA PRO A 4 -19.65 50.64 23.25
C PRO A 4 -19.38 49.24 23.84
N PRO A 5 -20.20 48.78 24.80
CA PRO A 5 -20.06 47.45 25.38
C PRO A 5 -20.25 46.39 24.27
N ARG A 6 -19.26 45.51 24.10
CA ARG A 6 -19.36 44.41 23.13
C ARG A 6 -20.35 43.38 23.66
N LYS A 7 -21.43 43.14 22.92
CA LYS A 7 -22.42 42.12 23.27
C LYS A 7 -21.76 40.74 23.25
N PRO A 8 -22.02 39.87 24.24
CA PRO A 8 -21.44 38.53 24.29
C PRO A 8 -21.78 37.70 23.05
N ALA A 9 -22.98 37.89 22.48
CA ALA A 9 -23.39 37.28 21.22
C ALA A 9 -22.48 37.63 20.04
N THR A 10 -22.00 38.87 19.94
CA THR A 10 -21.09 39.30 18.85
C THR A 10 -19.75 38.61 18.97
N ILE A 11 -19.22 38.47 20.19
CA ILE A 11 -17.95 37.77 20.45
C ILE A 11 -18.08 36.30 20.06
N ILE A 12 -19.15 35.63 20.51
CA ILE A 12 -19.41 34.22 20.19
C ILE A 12 -19.59 34.01 18.67
N SER A 13 -20.36 34.87 18.00
CA SER A 13 -20.55 34.78 16.55
C SER A 13 -19.24 34.94 15.76
N SER A 14 -18.37 35.87 16.17
CA SER A 14 -17.07 36.07 15.53
C SER A 14 -16.11 34.90 15.75
N LEU A 15 -16.14 34.29 16.93
CA LEU A 15 -15.39 33.08 17.25
C LEU A 15 -15.89 31.88 16.44
N GLY A 16 -17.22 31.73 16.30
CA GLY A 16 -17.81 30.65 15.51
C GLY A 16 -17.39 30.71 14.03
N ILE A 17 -17.48 31.89 13.41
CA ILE A 17 -17.05 32.09 12.02
C ILE A 17 -15.53 31.88 11.87
N GLY A 18 -14.74 32.39 12.82
CA GLY A 18 -13.28 32.20 12.82
C GLY A 18 -12.87 30.73 12.91
N SER A 19 -13.50 29.95 13.79
CA SER A 19 -13.22 28.52 13.95
C SER A 19 -13.53 27.71 12.69
N VAL A 20 -14.62 28.04 11.99
CA VAL A 20 -14.98 27.39 10.72
C VAL A 20 -13.94 27.70 9.64
N ALA A 21 -13.51 28.96 9.51
CA ALA A 21 -12.47 29.35 8.54
C ALA A 21 -11.14 28.61 8.79
N ILE A 22 -10.71 28.49 10.05
CA ILE A 22 -9.51 27.73 10.44
C ILE A 22 -9.67 26.23 10.12
N GLY A 23 -10.85 25.66 10.36
CA GLY A 23 -11.16 24.27 10.02
C GLY A 23 -11.07 23.98 8.52
N PHE A 24 -11.59 24.88 7.67
CA PHE A 24 -11.49 24.76 6.22
C PHE A 24 -10.05 24.90 5.72
N ALA A 25 -9.29 25.86 6.25
CA ALA A 25 -7.87 26.03 5.90
C ALA A 25 -7.02 24.82 6.31
N SER A 26 -7.40 24.12 7.39
CA SER A 26 -6.69 22.93 7.89
C SER A 26 -7.20 21.63 7.27
N LYS A 27 -8.28 21.66 6.47
CA LYS A 27 -8.90 20.46 5.90
C LYS A 27 -7.92 19.67 5.04
N ASP A 28 -7.16 20.36 4.18
CA ASP A 28 -6.19 19.71 3.30
C ASP A 28 -5.03 19.08 4.08
N LEU A 29 -4.63 19.69 5.21
CA LEU A 29 -3.64 19.12 6.12
C LEU A 29 -4.20 17.86 6.78
N LEU A 30 -5.39 17.93 7.38
CA LEU A 30 -6.03 16.82 8.09
C LEU A 30 -6.42 15.66 7.17
N GLN A 31 -6.81 15.94 5.93
CA GLN A 31 -7.14 14.90 4.94
C GLN A 31 -5.93 14.05 4.54
N ASN A 32 -4.74 14.65 4.56
CA ASN A 32 -3.49 13.97 4.19
C ASN A 32 -2.71 13.40 5.39
N LEU A 33 -3.06 13.78 6.64
CA LEU A 33 -2.41 13.24 7.85
C LEU A 33 -2.46 11.70 7.96
N PRO A 34 -3.58 11.01 7.68
CA PRO A 34 -3.64 9.55 7.76
C PRO A 34 -2.64 8.86 6.82
N ALA A 35 -2.37 9.43 5.64
CA ALA A 35 -1.41 8.88 4.68
C ALA A 35 0.05 8.96 5.17
N GLY A 36 0.38 9.91 6.06
CA GLY A 36 1.73 10.07 6.61
C GLY A 36 1.99 9.30 7.90
N ILE A 37 0.99 9.17 8.78
CA ILE A 37 1.16 8.61 10.14
C ILE A 37 0.73 7.14 10.24
N LEU A 38 -0.34 6.73 9.55
CA LEU A 38 -0.83 5.35 9.66
C LEU A 38 0.17 4.29 9.16
N PRO A 39 0.93 4.50 8.06
CA PRO A 39 1.93 3.52 7.63
C PRO A 39 3.09 3.36 8.61
N LEU A 40 3.43 4.41 9.38
CA LEU A 40 4.50 4.37 10.38
C LEU A 40 4.11 3.53 11.60
N ILE A 41 2.83 3.53 11.96
CA ILE A 41 2.29 2.73 13.08
C ILE A 41 2.07 1.28 12.65
N ASN A 42 1.62 1.06 11.41
CA ASN A 42 1.16 -0.27 10.96
C ASN A 42 2.09 -1.02 10.01
N ARG A 43 3.27 -0.47 9.64
CA ARG A 43 4.27 -1.03 8.69
C ARG A 43 3.71 -2.20 7.86
N PRO A 44 3.03 -1.92 6.73
CA PRO A 44 2.22 -2.93 6.02
C PRO A 44 3.03 -4.14 5.52
N TYR A 45 4.35 -4.01 5.45
CA TYR A 45 5.29 -5.06 5.11
C TYR A 45 6.58 -4.91 5.92
N ARG A 46 7.37 -5.97 5.94
CA ARG A 46 8.62 -6.11 6.68
C ARG A 46 9.76 -6.50 5.76
N TRP A 47 10.96 -6.54 6.35
CA TRP A 47 12.12 -7.15 5.70
C TRP A 47 11.80 -8.60 5.31
N ARG A 48 12.25 -9.02 4.11
CA ARG A 48 11.96 -10.31 3.44
C ARG A 48 10.53 -10.52 2.93
N ASP A 49 9.63 -9.56 3.09
CA ASP A 49 8.34 -9.69 2.42
C ASP A 49 8.51 -9.55 0.91
N GLN A 50 7.80 -10.39 0.16
CA GLN A 50 7.62 -10.16 -1.27
C GLN A 50 6.46 -9.18 -1.41
N ILE A 51 6.71 -8.05 -2.06
CA ILE A 51 5.70 -7.02 -2.25
C ILE A 51 5.59 -6.63 -3.73
N VAL A 52 4.39 -6.18 -4.09
CA VAL A 52 4.11 -5.54 -5.38
C VAL A 52 3.70 -4.10 -5.12
N VAL A 53 4.42 -3.17 -5.73
CA VAL A 53 4.14 -1.73 -5.68
C VAL A 53 4.20 -1.18 -7.09
N LYS A 54 3.06 -0.67 -7.60
CA LYS A 54 2.90 -0.27 -9.01
C LYS A 54 3.35 -1.40 -9.95
N ASP A 55 4.33 -1.14 -10.81
CA ASP A 55 4.87 -2.07 -11.80
C ASP A 55 6.10 -2.87 -11.30
N SER A 56 6.43 -2.75 -10.01
CA SER A 56 7.60 -3.40 -9.41
C SER A 56 7.18 -4.49 -8.43
N GLU A 57 7.66 -5.71 -8.66
CA GLU A 57 7.50 -6.85 -7.76
C GLU A 57 8.86 -7.37 -7.31
N GLY A 58 9.02 -7.60 -6.01
CA GLY A 58 10.24 -8.19 -5.47
C GLY A 58 10.23 -8.38 -3.97
N THR A 59 11.30 -9.01 -3.47
CA THR A 59 11.54 -9.26 -2.05
C THR A 59 12.28 -8.08 -1.43
N VAL A 60 11.78 -7.56 -0.31
CA VAL A 60 12.38 -6.43 0.40
C VAL A 60 13.71 -6.82 1.03
N GLU A 61 14.81 -6.22 0.55
CA GLU A 61 16.16 -6.41 1.10
C GLU A 61 16.49 -5.37 2.18
N HIS A 62 16.16 -4.09 1.94
CA HIS A 62 16.44 -3.00 2.88
C HIS A 62 15.39 -1.90 2.80
N ILE A 63 15.00 -1.34 3.94
CA ILE A 63 14.13 -0.17 4.03
C ILE A 63 14.99 1.01 4.47
N GLN A 64 15.22 1.97 3.58
CA GLN A 64 15.99 3.18 3.86
C GLN A 64 15.05 4.37 4.08
N SER A 65 15.60 5.52 4.49
CA SER A 65 14.82 6.72 4.76
C SER A 65 14.09 7.28 3.53
N ARG A 66 14.63 7.06 2.32
CA ARG A 66 14.09 7.61 1.07
C ARG A 66 13.52 6.57 0.09
N ALA A 67 13.98 5.33 0.17
CA ALA A 67 13.58 4.27 -0.74
C ALA A 67 13.58 2.90 -0.05
N THR A 68 12.77 1.98 -0.58
CA THR A 68 12.80 0.56 -0.27
C THR A 68 13.56 -0.15 -1.38
N LEU A 69 14.63 -0.85 -1.01
CA LEU A 69 15.41 -1.70 -1.91
C LEU A 69 14.77 -3.09 -1.97
N MET A 70 14.41 -3.50 -3.17
CA MET A 70 13.81 -4.80 -3.44
C MET A 70 14.64 -5.58 -4.45
N LYS A 71 14.62 -6.90 -4.32
CA LYS A 71 15.21 -7.84 -5.27
C LYS A 71 14.10 -8.55 -6.02
N THR A 72 14.07 -8.39 -7.34
CA THR A 72 13.06 -9.00 -8.22
C THR A 72 13.32 -10.51 -8.38
N CYS A 73 12.33 -11.23 -8.90
CA CYS A 73 12.45 -12.67 -9.17
C CYS A 73 13.53 -13.02 -10.21
N ASP A 74 13.87 -12.07 -11.09
CA ASP A 74 14.93 -12.19 -12.09
C ASP A 74 16.28 -11.59 -11.64
N ASP A 75 16.51 -11.55 -10.33
CA ASP A 75 17.80 -11.20 -9.70
C ASP A 75 18.23 -9.72 -9.88
N ARG A 76 17.31 -8.83 -10.26
CA ARG A 76 17.58 -7.38 -10.37
C ARG A 76 17.27 -6.66 -9.06
N ARG A 77 17.95 -5.53 -8.84
CA ARG A 77 17.68 -4.63 -7.72
C ARG A 77 16.84 -3.43 -8.16
N VAL A 78 15.74 -3.20 -7.47
CA VAL A 78 14.82 -2.08 -7.71
C VAL A 78 14.74 -1.19 -6.48
N PHE A 79 14.90 0.11 -6.69
CA PHE A 79 14.76 1.13 -5.65
C PHE A 79 13.40 1.79 -5.80
N VAL A 80 12.47 1.50 -4.89
CA VAL A 80 11.13 2.10 -4.89
C VAL A 80 11.13 3.28 -3.93
N PRO A 81 10.84 4.52 -4.40
CA PRO A 81 10.71 5.67 -3.52
C PRO A 81 9.66 5.41 -2.43
N ASN A 82 9.96 5.78 -1.18
CA ASN A 82 9.01 5.55 -0.08
C ASN A 82 7.68 6.30 -0.32
N SER A 83 7.71 7.44 -1.01
CA SER A 83 6.50 8.15 -1.43
C SER A 83 5.57 7.28 -2.26
N ASP A 84 6.12 6.46 -3.16
CA ASP A 84 5.33 5.56 -4.00
C ASP A 84 4.69 4.44 -3.20
N VAL A 85 5.44 3.87 -2.26
CA VAL A 85 4.95 2.86 -1.32
C VAL A 85 3.80 3.42 -0.46
N HIS A 86 3.90 4.67 0.00
CA HIS A 86 2.90 5.28 0.88
C HIS A 86 1.65 5.78 0.15
N THR A 87 1.77 6.10 -1.13
CA THR A 87 0.66 6.68 -1.92
C THR A 87 -0.03 5.67 -2.81
N SER A 88 0.60 4.52 -3.08
CA SER A 88 0.07 3.47 -3.94
C SER A 88 -0.41 2.27 -3.11
N PRO A 89 -1.36 1.47 -3.62
CA PRO A 89 -1.64 0.17 -3.05
C PRO A 89 -0.39 -0.71 -3.02
N VAL A 90 -0.17 -1.41 -1.91
CA VAL A 90 0.92 -2.38 -1.73
C VAL A 90 0.30 -3.75 -1.54
N VAL A 91 0.64 -4.69 -2.42
CA VAL A 91 0.25 -6.10 -2.25
C VAL A 91 1.39 -6.82 -1.55
N VAL A 92 1.09 -7.53 -0.46
CA VAL A 92 2.08 -8.30 0.30
C VAL A 92 1.85 -9.78 0.06
N ASN A 93 2.63 -10.32 -0.86
CA ASN A 93 2.54 -11.68 -1.35
C ASN A 93 2.83 -12.73 -0.27
N THR A 94 3.62 -12.37 0.73
CA THR A 94 4.03 -13.22 1.87
C THR A 94 3.17 -13.02 3.12
N ALA A 95 2.11 -12.19 3.05
CA ALA A 95 1.25 -11.95 4.22
C ALA A 95 0.46 -13.19 4.65
N VAL A 96 0.26 -14.14 3.74
CA VAL A 96 -0.41 -15.41 3.99
C VAL A 96 0.49 -16.57 3.56
N PRO A 97 0.45 -17.73 4.26
CA PRO A 97 1.35 -18.85 3.99
C PRO A 97 1.00 -19.60 2.70
N VAL A 98 -0.26 -19.56 2.26
CA VAL A 98 -0.74 -20.27 1.06
C VAL A 98 -1.36 -19.27 0.11
N ARG A 99 -0.91 -19.28 -1.14
CA ARG A 99 -1.45 -18.45 -2.24
C ARG A 99 -1.80 -19.34 -3.42
N ARG A 100 -2.92 -19.01 -4.07
CA ARG A 100 -3.28 -19.64 -5.34
C ARG A 100 -2.37 -19.09 -6.44
N ASP A 101 -1.72 -19.99 -7.16
CA ASP A 101 -1.08 -19.70 -8.43
C ASP A 101 -1.97 -20.20 -9.57
N GLN A 102 -2.05 -19.45 -10.66
CA GLN A 102 -2.82 -19.82 -11.85
C GLN A 102 -1.95 -19.59 -13.07
N SER A 103 -1.65 -20.67 -13.78
CA SER A 103 -0.88 -20.65 -15.02
C SER A 103 -1.69 -21.35 -16.10
N ASP A 104 -1.91 -20.66 -17.22
CA ASP A 104 -2.53 -21.25 -18.40
C ASP A 104 -1.46 -21.98 -19.22
N ILE A 105 -1.67 -23.27 -19.45
CA ILE A 105 -0.70 -24.12 -20.15
C ILE A 105 -1.27 -24.49 -21.51
N GLY A 106 -0.59 -24.08 -22.58
CA GLY A 106 -0.90 -24.49 -23.94
C GLY A 106 -0.41 -25.91 -24.22
N ILE A 107 -1.24 -26.71 -24.88
CA ILE A 107 -0.85 -28.04 -25.41
C ILE A 107 -0.64 -27.97 -26.91
N GLY A 108 0.25 -28.81 -27.45
CA GLY A 108 0.45 -28.92 -28.89
C GLY A 108 -0.83 -29.37 -29.59
N HIS A 109 -1.09 -28.89 -30.80
CA HIS A 109 -2.34 -29.20 -31.52
C HIS A 109 -2.54 -30.70 -31.81
N GLY A 110 -1.46 -31.49 -31.84
CA GLY A 110 -1.50 -32.95 -31.99
C GLY A 110 -1.59 -33.71 -30.67
N ASP A 111 -1.49 -33.03 -29.53
CA ASP A 111 -1.51 -33.68 -28.22
C ASP A 111 -2.95 -33.93 -27.75
N LYS A 112 -3.15 -35.07 -27.11
CA LYS A 112 -4.46 -35.41 -26.53
C LYS A 112 -4.61 -34.71 -25.16
N PRO A 113 -5.69 -33.94 -24.93
CA PRO A 113 -5.93 -33.25 -23.66
C PRO A 113 -5.84 -34.18 -22.45
N ASP A 114 -6.42 -35.39 -22.56
CA ASP A 114 -6.44 -36.39 -21.49
C ASP A 114 -5.03 -36.77 -21.00
N ARG A 115 -4.05 -36.81 -21.92
CA ARG A 115 -2.65 -37.11 -21.56
C ARG A 115 -1.98 -35.93 -20.87
N ALA A 116 -2.29 -34.70 -21.26
CA ALA A 116 -1.75 -33.51 -20.63
C ALA A 116 -2.22 -33.41 -19.17
N THR A 117 -3.50 -33.70 -18.90
CA THR A 117 -4.03 -33.71 -17.54
C THR A 117 -3.34 -34.75 -16.66
N THR A 118 -3.00 -35.93 -17.17
CA THR A 118 -2.25 -36.94 -16.38
C THR A 118 -0.84 -36.46 -15.99
N VAL A 119 -0.15 -35.75 -16.87
CA VAL A 119 1.20 -35.22 -16.59
C VAL A 119 1.15 -34.03 -15.62
N PHE A 120 0.14 -33.19 -15.74
CA PHE A 120 -0.11 -32.04 -14.85
C PHE A 120 -0.90 -32.38 -13.59
N SER A 121 -1.21 -33.65 -13.35
CA SER A 121 -1.72 -34.15 -12.07
C SER A 121 -0.56 -34.74 -11.27
N PRO A 122 0.41 -33.95 -10.75
CA PRO A 122 1.31 -34.51 -9.77
C PRO A 122 0.54 -34.66 -8.46
N GLU A 123 0.76 -35.81 -7.83
CA GLU A 123 0.76 -35.94 -6.38
C GLU A 123 1.56 -34.75 -5.83
N THR A 124 0.86 -33.64 -5.52
CA THR A 124 1.52 -32.44 -5.03
C THR A 124 1.75 -32.68 -3.56
N GLU A 125 2.84 -33.39 -3.26
CA GLU A 125 3.35 -33.54 -1.91
C GLU A 125 3.71 -32.12 -1.42
N VAL A 126 2.80 -31.56 -0.64
CA VAL A 126 3.00 -30.31 0.09
C VAL A 126 4.13 -30.58 1.08
N ARG A 127 5.37 -30.28 0.68
CA ARG A 127 6.49 -30.25 1.62
C ARG A 127 6.33 -29.01 2.49
N GLU A 128 5.88 -29.25 3.73
CA GLU A 128 5.93 -28.31 4.86
C GLU A 128 7.36 -27.89 5.19
#